data_AF-A0A1I0YB82-F1
#
_entry.id   AF-A0A1I0YB82-F1
#
_cell.length_a   1.000
_cell.length_b   1.000
_cell.length_c   1.000
_cell.angle_alpha   90.00
_cell.angle_beta   90.00
_cell.angle_gamma   90.00
#
_symmetry.space_group_name_H-M   'P 1'
#
loop_
_entity.id
_entity.type
_entity.pdbx_description
1 polymer ?
#
loop_
_entity_poly.entity_id
_entity_poly.type
_entity_poly.pdbx_seq_one_letter_code
_entity_poly.pdbx_strand_id
1 'polypeptide(L)'
;MTTLADAVLPLIRTRSDVDRWSAANAHGQQMHDAVDILEAAIPTTPPSEIYSVTHKSLASAIKVIARADDSSGIIGDACRRLLELHPKAAAVAAAPVSTLIDWMMKFQFGDEEVDYFELDPVAYAPALGDVGVEAYRKRLSEVEARLGPRPSEEDRWTSGHSHEWFTLDWNARRLAVLDHDIESIIRTHAKDRKVAAWVQDTAEAFDEIGEIDLAIDWAKQATDFDRGLQSLKAADYWCGLLEEHRPTEALQARLSVFRKWPSSTSAARLHKAAGNAWPVYRDEVVATLAASPNDAVMFALLTLKQPEFAWNLAHSLALDSDHTWSELVKGYEKVDPIAVLPIYQRLVENELVEAGAHHYQLAARRLAKMRKLAAGSEHAVEVDELIAELRETHRRRPRLQQEFDRAGLP
;
A
#
# COMPACT_ATOMS: atom_id res chain seq x y z
N MET A 1 23.17 -25.10 22.22
CA MET A 1 22.49 -23.79 22.05
C MET A 1 22.27 -23.63 20.56
N THR A 2 21.06 -23.35 20.13
CA THR A 2 20.75 -23.05 18.71
C THR A 2 21.45 -21.76 18.33
N THR A 3 22.24 -21.74 17.27
CA THR A 3 22.90 -20.50 16.81
C THR A 3 21.87 -19.56 16.17
N LEU A 4 22.18 -18.27 16.04
CA LEU A 4 21.28 -17.35 15.33
C LEU A 4 21.05 -17.80 13.88
N ALA A 5 22.09 -18.32 13.24
CA ALA A 5 22.01 -18.88 11.89
C ALA A 5 21.02 -20.06 11.80
N ASP A 6 21.02 -20.94 12.80
CA ASP A 6 20.11 -22.10 12.85
C ASP A 6 18.65 -21.68 13.09
N ALA A 7 18.41 -20.55 13.76
CA ALA A 7 17.08 -20.01 13.97
C ALA A 7 16.53 -19.26 12.73
N VAL A 8 17.39 -18.56 11.99
CA VAL A 8 16.98 -17.62 10.92
C VAL A 8 17.01 -18.27 9.53
N LEU A 9 18.14 -18.91 9.16
CA LEU A 9 18.35 -19.34 7.77
C LEU A 9 17.34 -20.40 7.28
N PRO A 10 16.82 -21.32 8.10
CA PRO A 10 15.77 -22.25 7.67
C PRO A 10 14.44 -21.58 7.33
N LEU A 11 14.15 -20.42 7.92
CA LEU A 11 12.94 -19.65 7.64
C LEU A 11 13.06 -18.81 6.36
N ILE A 12 14.29 -18.41 6.01
CA ILE A 12 14.58 -17.70 4.76
C ILE A 12 14.76 -18.64 3.57
N ARG A 13 15.37 -19.81 3.79
CA ARG A 13 15.72 -20.72 2.69
C ARG A 13 14.63 -21.73 2.47
N THR A 14 14.25 -21.92 1.21
CA THR A 14 13.34 -22.99 0.83
C THR A 14 13.81 -23.73 -0.41
N ARG A 15 13.61 -25.05 -0.40
CA ARG A 15 13.70 -25.93 -1.58
C ARG A 15 12.33 -26.28 -2.15
N SER A 16 11.26 -25.88 -1.46
CA SER A 16 9.89 -26.09 -1.92
C SER A 16 9.60 -25.23 -3.14
N ASP A 17 8.60 -25.65 -3.89
CA ASP A 17 8.06 -24.85 -4.98
C ASP A 17 7.27 -23.67 -4.42
N VAL A 18 7.69 -22.46 -4.74
CA VAL A 18 7.06 -21.20 -4.31
C VAL A 18 6.44 -20.47 -5.50
N ASP A 19 6.28 -21.15 -6.63
CA ASP A 19 5.56 -20.69 -7.82
C ASP A 19 4.04 -20.58 -7.59
N ARG A 20 3.52 -21.19 -6.53
CA ARG A 20 2.10 -21.10 -6.14
C ARG A 20 1.91 -19.99 -5.13
N TRP A 21 1.01 -19.07 -5.44
CA TRP A 21 0.59 -17.97 -4.56
C TRP A 21 0.48 -18.34 -3.07
N SER A 22 -0.24 -19.40 -2.70
CA SER A 22 -0.42 -19.77 -1.28
C SER A 22 0.86 -20.27 -0.61
N ALA A 23 1.73 -20.96 -1.36
CA ALA A 23 3.03 -21.42 -0.86
C ALA A 23 4.01 -20.26 -0.72
N ALA A 24 4.02 -19.34 -1.68
CA ALA A 24 4.79 -18.09 -1.61
C ALA A 24 4.36 -17.25 -0.39
N ASN A 25 3.06 -17.08 -0.17
CA ASN A 25 2.53 -16.32 0.96
C ASN A 25 2.90 -16.94 2.31
N ALA A 26 2.74 -18.26 2.44
CA ALA A 26 3.13 -18.97 3.66
C ALA A 26 4.64 -18.85 3.94
N HIS A 27 5.47 -18.88 2.89
CA HIS A 27 6.91 -18.73 3.04
C HIS A 27 7.32 -17.27 3.32
N GLY A 28 6.69 -16.29 2.69
CA GLY A 28 6.91 -14.87 2.98
C GLY A 28 6.64 -14.53 4.45
N GLN A 29 5.60 -15.13 5.05
CA GLN A 29 5.36 -15.00 6.49
C GLN A 29 6.53 -15.56 7.32
N GLN A 30 7.08 -16.72 6.96
CA GLN A 30 8.26 -17.28 7.63
C GLN A 30 9.48 -16.37 7.48
N MET A 31 9.66 -15.75 6.30
CA MET A 31 10.75 -14.80 6.09
C MET A 31 10.62 -13.58 7.00
N HIS A 32 9.41 -13.04 7.18
CA HIS A 32 9.17 -11.97 8.15
C HIS A 32 9.49 -12.39 9.58
N ASP A 33 9.08 -13.58 10.01
CA ASP A 33 9.43 -14.12 11.33
C ASP A 33 10.96 -14.21 11.50
N ALA A 34 11.68 -14.56 10.43
CA ALA A 34 13.14 -14.62 10.43
C ALA A 34 13.79 -13.22 10.57
N VAL A 35 13.23 -12.20 9.93
CA VAL A 35 13.68 -10.82 10.08
C VAL A 35 13.41 -10.31 11.49
N ASP A 36 12.24 -10.61 12.08
CA ASP A 36 11.91 -10.25 13.46
C ASP A 36 12.91 -10.87 14.45
N ILE A 37 13.32 -12.13 14.23
CA ILE A 37 14.37 -12.79 15.03
C ILE A 37 15.72 -12.07 14.88
N LEU A 38 16.10 -11.68 13.65
CA LEU A 38 17.35 -10.95 13.41
C LEU A 38 17.35 -9.59 14.13
N GLU A 39 16.27 -8.83 14.03
CA GLU A 39 16.11 -7.52 14.65
C GLU A 39 16.17 -7.62 16.19
N ALA A 40 15.44 -8.60 16.76
CA ALA A 40 15.44 -8.84 18.21
C ALA A 40 16.81 -9.30 18.74
N ALA A 41 17.64 -9.92 17.90
CA ALA A 41 18.96 -10.44 18.27
C ALA A 41 20.07 -9.37 18.26
N ILE A 42 19.87 -8.21 17.62
CA ILE A 42 20.86 -7.11 17.52
C ILE A 42 21.47 -6.73 18.88
N PRO A 43 20.70 -6.49 19.96
CA PRO A 43 21.28 -6.02 21.23
C PRO A 43 22.07 -7.11 22.00
N THR A 44 21.87 -8.39 21.69
CA THR A 44 22.39 -9.51 22.50
C THR A 44 23.41 -10.39 21.77
N THR A 45 23.54 -10.26 20.46
CA THR A 45 24.38 -11.10 19.62
C THR A 45 25.62 -10.34 19.15
N PRO A 46 26.80 -10.97 19.03
CA PRO A 46 27.97 -10.31 18.46
C PRO A 46 27.68 -9.67 17.09
N PRO A 47 28.04 -8.40 16.86
CA PRO A 47 27.74 -7.69 15.61
C PRO A 47 28.19 -8.41 14.33
N SER A 48 29.36 -9.06 14.38
CA SER A 48 29.89 -9.83 13.24
C SER A 48 29.01 -11.04 12.89
N GLU A 49 28.37 -11.67 13.90
CA GLU A 49 27.42 -12.76 13.67
C GLU A 49 26.12 -12.20 13.09
N ILE A 50 25.57 -11.10 13.63
CA ILE A 50 24.40 -10.41 13.07
C ILE A 50 24.61 -10.09 11.58
N TYR A 51 25.72 -9.41 11.26
CA TYR A 51 26.03 -9.06 9.87
C TYR A 51 26.16 -10.29 8.97
N SER A 52 26.89 -11.33 9.41
CA SER A 52 27.04 -12.57 8.64
C SER A 52 25.70 -13.25 8.36
N VAL A 53 24.81 -13.33 9.36
CA VAL A 53 23.50 -13.97 9.18
C VAL A 53 22.60 -13.10 8.30
N THR A 54 22.49 -11.79 8.55
CA THR A 54 21.72 -10.87 7.71
C THR A 54 22.18 -10.91 6.26
N HIS A 55 23.48 -10.87 5.99
CA HIS A 55 24.03 -10.95 4.64
C HIS A 55 23.68 -12.28 3.94
N LYS A 56 23.78 -13.40 4.66
CA LYS A 56 23.38 -14.73 4.13
C LYS A 56 21.88 -14.84 3.91
N SER A 57 21.08 -14.23 4.78
CA SER A 57 19.63 -14.16 4.65
C SER A 57 19.25 -13.37 3.41
N LEU A 58 19.77 -12.15 3.24
CA LEU A 58 19.53 -11.33 2.06
C LEU A 58 19.90 -12.06 0.76
N ALA A 59 21.11 -12.62 0.68
CA ALA A 59 21.55 -13.38 -0.48
C ALA A 59 20.71 -14.64 -0.77
N SER A 60 20.06 -15.20 0.25
CA SER A 60 19.14 -16.35 0.08
C SER A 60 17.74 -15.89 -0.33
N ALA A 61 17.25 -14.79 0.25
CA ALA A 61 15.94 -14.21 -0.01
C ALA A 61 15.80 -13.76 -1.47
N ILE A 62 16.83 -13.11 -2.03
CA ILE A 62 16.85 -12.70 -3.45
C ILE A 62 16.73 -13.90 -4.40
N LYS A 63 17.33 -15.05 -4.05
CA LYS A 63 17.18 -16.29 -4.85
C LYS A 63 15.80 -16.94 -4.70
N VAL A 64 15.13 -16.71 -3.59
CA VAL A 64 13.78 -17.23 -3.35
C VAL A 64 12.77 -16.42 -4.15
N ILE A 65 12.84 -15.09 -4.08
CA ILE A 65 11.88 -14.23 -4.79
C ILE A 65 11.98 -14.34 -6.31
N ALA A 66 13.19 -14.56 -6.85
CA ALA A 66 13.43 -14.76 -8.29
C ALA A 66 12.57 -15.88 -8.92
N ARG A 67 12.10 -16.83 -8.11
CA ARG A 67 11.30 -17.99 -8.54
C ARG A 67 9.94 -18.10 -7.85
N ALA A 68 9.52 -17.08 -7.13
CA ALA A 68 8.27 -17.11 -6.36
C ALA A 68 7.13 -16.38 -7.08
N ASP A 69 5.90 -16.88 -6.93
CA ASP A 69 4.70 -16.11 -7.22
C ASP A 69 4.42 -15.16 -6.05
N ASP A 70 5.17 -14.06 -6.02
CA ASP A 70 5.02 -13.00 -5.03
C ASP A 70 4.03 -11.92 -5.48
N SER A 71 2.94 -12.31 -6.16
CA SER A 71 1.89 -11.36 -6.58
C SER A 71 1.26 -10.60 -5.41
N SER A 72 1.38 -11.11 -4.18
CA SER A 72 1.00 -10.42 -2.93
C SER A 72 2.02 -9.40 -2.43
N GLY A 73 3.28 -9.49 -2.87
CA GLY A 73 4.39 -8.62 -2.45
C GLY A 73 5.06 -8.98 -1.11
N ILE A 74 4.60 -9.99 -0.40
CA ILE A 74 5.05 -10.35 0.96
C ILE A 74 6.52 -10.82 1.00
N ILE A 75 6.99 -11.56 0.00
CA ILE A 75 8.41 -11.94 -0.07
C ILE A 75 9.26 -10.70 -0.40
N GLY A 76 8.78 -9.86 -1.32
CA GLY A 76 9.38 -8.57 -1.65
C GLY A 76 9.51 -7.65 -0.44
N ASP A 77 8.47 -7.57 0.38
CA ASP A 77 8.47 -6.81 1.64
C ASP A 77 9.53 -7.35 2.61
N ALA A 78 9.66 -8.68 2.76
CA ALA A 78 10.72 -9.27 3.57
C ALA A 78 12.13 -8.99 3.01
N CYS A 79 12.32 -9.02 1.69
CA CYS A 79 13.57 -8.62 1.04
C CYS A 79 13.92 -7.14 1.34
N ARG A 80 12.94 -6.22 1.24
CA ARG A 80 13.15 -4.80 1.56
C ARG A 80 13.54 -4.59 3.03
N ARG A 81 12.90 -5.30 3.96
CA ARG A 81 13.31 -5.28 5.38
C ARG A 81 14.75 -5.77 5.59
N LEU A 82 15.17 -6.82 4.88
CA LEU A 82 16.57 -7.28 4.92
C LEU A 82 17.54 -6.27 4.33
N LEU A 83 17.16 -5.58 3.25
CA LEU A 83 17.93 -4.50 2.63
C LEU A 83 18.07 -3.28 3.56
N GLU A 84 17.05 -2.96 4.34
CA GLU A 84 17.11 -1.90 5.37
C GLU A 84 17.97 -2.31 6.59
N LEU A 85 17.99 -3.60 6.93
CA LEU A 85 18.76 -4.12 8.07
C LEU A 85 20.25 -4.30 7.74
N HIS A 86 20.57 -4.69 6.51
CA HIS A 86 21.94 -4.99 6.08
C HIS A 86 22.95 -3.84 6.32
N PRO A 87 22.70 -2.58 5.92
CA PRO A 87 23.63 -1.49 6.18
C PRO A 87 23.82 -1.20 7.68
N LYS A 88 22.74 -1.29 8.47
CA LYS A 88 22.79 -1.13 9.93
C LYS A 88 23.69 -2.19 10.57
N ALA A 89 23.52 -3.45 10.16
CA ALA A 89 24.35 -4.55 10.61
C ALA A 89 25.82 -4.40 10.15
N ALA A 90 26.05 -3.94 8.92
CA ALA A 90 27.38 -3.72 8.37
C ALA A 90 28.15 -2.64 9.16
N ALA A 91 27.48 -1.55 9.53
CA ALA A 91 28.07 -0.45 10.29
C ALA A 91 28.50 -0.90 11.70
N VAL A 92 27.59 -1.56 12.45
CA VAL A 92 27.90 -2.03 13.81
C VAL A 92 28.96 -3.14 13.82
N ALA A 93 29.00 -3.98 12.78
CA ALA A 93 30.01 -5.02 12.62
C ALA A 93 31.36 -4.50 12.13
N ALA A 94 31.48 -3.22 11.75
CA ALA A 94 32.63 -2.65 11.07
C ALA A 94 33.08 -3.55 9.89
N ALA A 95 32.12 -3.88 9.01
CA ALA A 95 32.37 -4.74 7.87
C ALA A 95 33.51 -4.18 6.99
N PRO A 96 34.39 -5.04 6.42
CA PRO A 96 35.47 -4.56 5.56
C PRO A 96 34.94 -3.77 4.37
N VAL A 97 35.24 -2.46 4.32
CA VAL A 97 34.69 -1.51 3.35
C VAL A 97 34.87 -1.96 1.90
N SER A 98 36.05 -2.47 1.53
CA SER A 98 36.30 -2.96 0.17
C SER A 98 35.39 -4.14 -0.21
N THR A 99 35.19 -5.09 0.70
CA THR A 99 34.31 -6.24 0.48
C THR A 99 32.85 -5.81 0.40
N LEU A 100 32.45 -4.81 1.19
CA LEU A 100 31.11 -4.24 1.14
C LEU A 100 30.85 -3.55 -0.19
N ILE A 101 31.78 -2.71 -0.67
CA ILE A 101 31.69 -2.06 -1.98
C ILE A 101 31.64 -3.11 -3.10
N ASP A 102 32.49 -4.13 -3.06
CA ASP A 102 32.48 -5.20 -4.07
C ASP A 102 31.12 -5.90 -4.13
N TRP A 103 30.52 -6.17 -2.97
CA TRP A 103 29.17 -6.73 -2.90
C TRP A 103 28.11 -5.76 -3.42
N MET A 104 28.13 -4.48 -3.01
CA MET A 104 27.16 -3.47 -3.48
C MET A 104 27.22 -3.31 -5.00
N MET A 105 28.42 -3.28 -5.59
CA MET A 105 28.60 -3.20 -7.03
C MET A 105 28.09 -4.47 -7.73
N LYS A 106 28.34 -5.64 -7.15
CA LYS A 106 27.83 -6.91 -7.71
C LYS A 106 26.31 -7.00 -7.64
N PHE A 107 25.71 -6.61 -6.52
CA PHE A 107 24.26 -6.64 -6.33
C PHE A 107 23.55 -5.77 -7.37
N GLN A 108 24.09 -4.59 -7.66
CA GLN A 108 23.44 -3.62 -8.54
C GLN A 108 23.74 -3.81 -10.03
N PHE A 109 24.95 -4.25 -10.39
CA PHE A 109 25.40 -4.34 -11.78
C PHE A 109 25.77 -5.75 -12.24
N GLY A 110 25.59 -6.76 -11.38
CA GLY A 110 25.81 -8.16 -11.76
C GLY A 110 24.63 -8.74 -12.54
N ASP A 111 24.88 -9.85 -13.23
CA ASP A 111 23.84 -10.66 -13.87
C ASP A 111 23.05 -11.46 -12.80
N GLU A 112 22.28 -10.76 -11.96
CA GLU A 112 21.38 -11.40 -11.00
C GLU A 112 19.96 -11.52 -11.59
N GLU A 113 19.23 -12.56 -11.20
CA GLU A 113 17.86 -12.86 -11.71
C GLU A 113 16.81 -11.82 -11.28
N VAL A 114 17.22 -10.79 -10.52
CA VAL A 114 16.36 -9.79 -9.89
C VAL A 114 16.99 -8.41 -10.03
N ASP A 115 16.31 -7.51 -10.75
CA ASP A 115 16.75 -6.15 -11.07
C ASP A 115 15.85 -5.04 -10.46
N TYR A 116 14.81 -5.44 -9.71
CA TYR A 116 13.79 -4.53 -9.16
C TYR A 116 14.01 -4.16 -7.67
N PHE A 117 15.22 -4.36 -7.14
CA PHE A 117 15.62 -3.84 -5.82
C PHE A 117 16.82 -2.91 -5.96
N GLU A 118 16.75 -1.78 -5.27
CA GLU A 118 17.82 -0.81 -5.23
C GLU A 118 18.53 -0.81 -3.87
N LEU A 119 19.84 -0.54 -3.87
CA LEU A 119 20.58 -0.25 -2.64
C LEU A 119 20.55 1.24 -2.37
N ASP A 120 20.43 1.65 -1.12
CA ASP A 120 20.50 3.07 -0.74
C ASP A 120 21.90 3.46 -0.22
N PRO A 121 22.73 4.19 -1.01
CA PRO A 121 24.01 4.73 -0.55
C PRO A 121 23.94 5.53 0.75
N VAL A 122 22.83 6.23 1.03
CA VAL A 122 22.66 7.00 2.28
C VAL A 122 22.68 6.05 3.47
N ALA A 123 21.91 4.95 3.40
CA ALA A 123 21.87 3.94 4.45
C ALA A 123 23.23 3.26 4.68
N TYR A 124 24.03 3.07 3.63
CA TYR A 124 25.37 2.47 3.72
C TYR A 124 26.48 3.43 4.16
N ALA A 125 26.26 4.76 4.10
CA ALA A 125 27.28 5.75 4.42
C ALA A 125 27.94 5.54 5.80
N PRO A 126 27.21 5.20 6.89
CA PRO A 126 27.83 4.91 8.19
C PRO A 126 28.79 3.70 8.18
N ALA A 127 28.54 2.69 7.34
CA ALA A 127 29.40 1.51 7.22
C ALA A 127 30.61 1.76 6.31
N LEU A 128 30.45 2.64 5.31
CA LEU A 128 31.50 2.98 4.35
C LEU A 128 32.48 4.03 4.91
N GLY A 129 31.96 5.02 5.63
CA GLY A 129 32.67 6.25 5.97
C GLY A 129 33.05 7.07 4.72
N ASP A 130 33.58 8.28 4.92
CA ASP A 130 33.86 9.22 3.83
C ASP A 130 34.77 8.62 2.74
N VAL A 131 35.83 7.92 3.15
CA VAL A 131 36.77 7.27 2.22
C VAL A 131 36.10 6.14 1.44
N GLY A 132 35.22 5.37 2.08
CA GLY A 132 34.47 4.29 1.43
C GLY A 132 33.43 4.83 0.45
N VAL A 133 32.74 5.92 0.80
CA VAL A 133 31.81 6.61 -0.10
C VAL A 133 32.53 7.13 -1.34
N GLU A 134 33.71 7.74 -1.19
CA GLU A 134 34.51 8.19 -2.33
C GLU A 134 34.99 7.03 -3.21
N ALA A 135 35.44 5.93 -2.59
CA ALA A 135 35.80 4.71 -3.32
C ALA A 135 34.59 4.12 -4.07
N TYR A 136 33.40 4.17 -3.49
CA TYR A 136 32.16 3.73 -4.13
C TYR A 136 31.77 4.62 -5.32
N ARG A 137 31.86 5.96 -5.17
CA ARG A 137 31.67 6.92 -6.28
C ARG A 137 32.60 6.62 -7.45
N LYS A 138 33.88 6.38 -7.17
CA LYS A 138 34.86 6.01 -8.20
C LYS A 138 34.45 4.74 -8.95
N ARG A 139 33.93 3.72 -8.26
CA ARG A 139 33.45 2.47 -8.89
C ARG A 139 32.23 2.70 -9.78
N LEU A 140 31.31 3.59 -9.40
CA LEU A 140 30.19 3.99 -10.24
C LEU A 140 30.66 4.72 -11.50
N SER A 141 31.60 5.66 -11.38
CA SER A 141 32.18 6.37 -12.53
C SER A 141 32.94 5.42 -13.49
N GLU A 142 33.60 4.39 -12.96
CA GLU A 142 34.24 3.35 -13.78
C GLU A 142 33.22 2.52 -14.58
N VAL A 143 32.01 2.30 -14.06
CA VAL A 143 30.91 1.67 -14.79
C VAL A 143 30.40 2.62 -15.88
N GLU A 144 30.05 3.86 -15.51
CA GLU A 144 29.55 4.87 -16.45
C GLU A 144 30.49 5.06 -17.65
N ALA A 145 31.80 5.15 -17.41
CA ALA A 145 32.80 5.31 -18.47
C ALA A 145 32.84 4.14 -19.47
N ARG A 146 32.38 2.94 -19.09
CA ARG A 146 32.34 1.75 -19.96
C ARG A 146 31.07 1.67 -20.81
N LEU A 147 29.98 2.32 -20.39
CA LEU A 147 28.68 2.28 -21.08
C LEU A 147 28.65 3.16 -22.34
N GLY A 148 29.64 4.05 -22.51
CA GLY A 148 29.72 4.98 -23.63
C GLY A 148 28.85 6.23 -23.44
N PRO A 149 28.44 6.92 -24.52
CA PRO A 149 27.67 8.15 -24.41
C PRO A 149 26.31 7.88 -23.77
N ARG A 150 25.97 8.72 -22.79
CA ARG A 150 24.71 8.63 -22.07
C ARG A 150 23.52 8.90 -23.01
N PRO A 151 22.52 8.00 -23.07
CA PRO A 151 21.37 8.17 -23.94
C PRO A 151 20.48 9.33 -23.47
N SER A 152 19.68 9.85 -24.41
CA SER A 152 18.60 10.78 -24.10
C SER A 152 17.62 10.16 -23.10
N GLU A 153 16.79 10.96 -22.46
CA GLU A 153 15.77 10.43 -21.55
C GLU A 153 14.73 9.58 -22.29
N GLU A 154 14.40 9.92 -23.53
CA GLU A 154 13.45 9.19 -24.38
C GLU A 154 14.00 7.81 -24.79
N ASP A 155 15.29 7.73 -25.09
CA ASP A 155 15.93 6.48 -25.55
C ASP A 155 16.43 5.58 -24.41
N ARG A 156 16.30 6.03 -23.15
CA ARG A 156 16.92 5.38 -21.98
C ARG A 156 16.44 3.95 -21.77
N TRP A 157 15.15 3.69 -22.01
CA TRP A 157 14.54 2.37 -21.84
C TRP A 157 14.81 1.41 -23.01
N THR A 158 15.17 1.94 -24.18
CA THR A 158 15.50 1.14 -25.37
C THR A 158 17.00 0.90 -25.54
N SER A 159 17.81 1.51 -24.69
CA SER A 159 19.25 1.28 -24.60
C SER A 159 19.56 -0.18 -24.27
N GLY A 160 20.63 -0.73 -24.85
CA GLY A 160 21.16 -2.04 -24.46
C GLY A 160 21.72 -2.11 -23.03
N HIS A 161 21.89 -0.94 -22.37
CA HIS A 161 22.36 -0.79 -21.00
C HIS A 161 21.32 -0.04 -20.12
N SER A 162 20.02 -0.26 -20.38
CA SER A 162 18.95 0.47 -19.69
C SER A 162 18.99 0.29 -18.17
N HIS A 163 19.28 -0.94 -17.71
CA HIS A 163 19.43 -1.28 -16.28
C HIS A 163 20.59 -0.52 -15.63
N GLU A 164 21.76 -0.51 -16.26
CA GLU A 164 22.95 0.15 -15.70
C GLU A 164 22.76 1.67 -15.66
N TRP A 165 22.11 2.27 -16.68
CA TRP A 165 21.77 3.70 -16.65
C TRP A 165 20.75 4.02 -15.56
N PHE A 166 19.72 3.19 -15.38
CA PHE A 166 18.75 3.36 -14.29
C PHE A 166 19.43 3.28 -12.93
N THR A 167 20.29 2.29 -12.72
CA THR A 167 21.04 2.07 -11.49
C THR A 167 21.99 3.22 -11.17
N LEU A 168 22.68 3.77 -12.18
CA LEU A 168 23.49 4.98 -12.02
C LEU A 168 22.65 6.20 -11.64
N ASP A 169 21.45 6.35 -12.22
CA ASP A 169 20.54 7.46 -11.89
C ASP A 169 20.01 7.38 -10.48
N TRP A 170 19.66 6.17 -10.05
CA TRP A 170 19.28 5.90 -8.68
C TRP A 170 20.41 6.28 -7.71
N ASN A 171 21.64 5.82 -7.97
CA ASN A 171 22.79 6.16 -7.14
C ASN A 171 23.07 7.66 -7.12
N ALA A 172 22.98 8.35 -8.26
CA ALA A 172 23.17 9.79 -8.33
C ALA A 172 22.13 10.55 -7.48
N ARG A 173 20.87 10.12 -7.46
CA ARG A 173 19.82 10.68 -6.60
C ARG A 173 20.16 10.53 -5.12
N ARG A 174 20.44 9.30 -4.68
CA ARG A 174 20.72 9.01 -3.28
C ARG A 174 22.02 9.64 -2.79
N LEU A 175 23.04 9.71 -3.63
CA LEU A 175 24.28 10.42 -3.31
C LEU A 175 24.06 11.94 -3.19
N ALA A 176 23.16 12.54 -3.98
CA ALA A 176 22.81 13.95 -3.81
C ALA A 176 22.11 14.22 -2.46
N VAL A 177 21.26 13.28 -2.01
CA VAL A 177 20.66 13.30 -0.66
C VAL A 177 21.74 13.18 0.41
N LEU A 178 22.66 12.22 0.27
CA LEU A 178 23.78 12.04 1.20
C LEU A 178 24.64 13.31 1.34
N ASP A 179 24.83 14.03 0.23
CA ASP A 179 25.64 15.26 0.20
C ASP A 179 24.88 16.49 0.72
N HIS A 180 23.57 16.37 1.02
CA HIS A 180 22.68 17.49 1.31
C HIS A 180 22.75 18.60 0.22
N ASP A 181 22.97 18.21 -1.04
CA ASP A 181 23.13 19.15 -2.16
C ASP A 181 21.77 19.42 -2.83
N ILE A 182 21.16 20.55 -2.45
CA ILE A 182 19.87 21.02 -2.96
C ILE A 182 19.82 21.06 -4.50
N GLU A 183 20.86 21.59 -5.15
CA GLU A 183 20.88 21.73 -6.62
C GLU A 183 21.01 20.36 -7.30
N SER A 184 21.83 19.48 -6.74
CA SER A 184 21.95 18.10 -7.25
C SER A 184 20.67 17.29 -7.02
N ILE A 185 19.97 17.48 -5.89
CA ILE A 185 18.66 16.85 -5.63
C ILE A 185 17.66 17.28 -6.69
N ILE A 186 17.52 18.58 -6.94
CA ILE A 186 16.62 19.12 -7.97
C ILE A 186 16.95 18.53 -9.34
N ARG A 187 18.23 18.52 -9.73
CA ARG A 187 18.68 18.01 -11.03
C ARG A 187 18.36 16.52 -11.22
N THR A 188 18.52 15.70 -10.17
CA THR A 188 18.44 14.24 -10.26
C THR A 188 17.04 13.67 -10.03
N HIS A 189 16.23 14.31 -9.18
CA HIS A 189 14.87 13.89 -8.83
C HIS A 189 13.85 14.53 -9.76
N ALA A 190 13.87 15.86 -9.89
CA ALA A 190 12.84 16.60 -10.62
C ALA A 190 12.94 16.46 -12.14
N LYS A 191 14.13 16.12 -12.67
CA LYS A 191 14.41 15.94 -14.10
C LYS A 191 13.89 17.14 -14.92
N ASP A 192 13.01 16.90 -15.92
CA ASP A 192 12.39 17.94 -16.73
C ASP A 192 11.09 18.52 -16.14
N ARG A 193 10.70 18.07 -14.94
CA ARG A 193 9.52 18.48 -14.17
C ARG A 193 8.18 18.26 -14.89
N LYS A 194 8.10 17.35 -15.86
CA LYS A 194 6.84 17.04 -16.56
C LYS A 194 5.97 15.97 -15.90
N VAL A 195 6.41 15.41 -14.77
CA VAL A 195 5.72 14.34 -14.06
C VAL A 195 5.56 14.74 -12.59
N ALA A 196 4.32 14.75 -12.09
CA ALA A 196 4.02 15.10 -10.69
C ALA A 196 4.80 14.23 -9.69
N ALA A 197 4.96 12.93 -10.00
CA ALA A 197 5.75 12.01 -9.18
C ALA A 197 7.21 12.48 -9.00
N TRP A 198 7.88 12.97 -10.06
CA TRP A 198 9.26 13.45 -9.94
C TRP A 198 9.38 14.72 -9.08
N VAL A 199 8.35 15.56 -9.10
CA VAL A 199 8.27 16.74 -8.23
C VAL A 199 8.04 16.31 -6.78
N GLN A 200 7.23 15.27 -6.53
CA GLN A 200 7.05 14.67 -5.21
C GLN A 200 8.34 13.97 -4.71
N ASP A 201 9.02 13.19 -5.55
CA ASP A 201 10.30 12.54 -5.20
C ASP A 201 11.34 13.58 -4.74
N THR A 202 11.30 14.78 -5.33
CA THR A 202 12.16 15.90 -4.92
C THR A 202 11.77 16.44 -3.55
N ALA A 203 10.47 16.50 -3.24
CA ALA A 203 9.98 16.90 -1.92
C ALA A 203 10.40 15.89 -0.84
N GLU A 204 10.29 14.59 -1.11
CA GLU A 204 10.71 13.51 -0.21
C GLU A 204 12.23 13.57 0.06
N ALA A 205 13.04 13.87 -0.96
CA ALA A 205 14.46 14.08 -0.80
C ALA A 205 14.79 15.30 0.10
N PHE A 206 14.02 16.39 0.00
CA PHE A 206 14.19 17.55 0.88
C PHE A 206 13.79 17.28 2.32
N ASP A 207 12.70 16.53 2.51
CA ASP A 207 12.23 16.09 3.83
C ASP A 207 13.31 15.25 4.51
N GLU A 208 13.90 14.29 3.79
CA GLU A 208 14.96 13.42 4.31
C GLU A 208 16.20 14.18 4.80
N ILE A 209 16.61 15.24 4.08
CA ILE A 209 17.77 16.05 4.49
C ILE A 209 17.42 17.13 5.54
N GLY A 210 16.15 17.21 5.96
CA GLY A 210 15.66 18.16 6.97
C GLY A 210 15.32 19.55 6.42
N GLU A 211 15.30 19.74 5.10
CA GLU A 211 14.89 21.00 4.44
C GLU A 211 13.36 21.07 4.32
N ILE A 212 12.69 21.08 5.47
CA ILE A 212 11.23 20.93 5.59
C ILE A 212 10.43 21.99 4.81
N ASP A 213 10.92 23.23 4.79
CA ASP A 213 10.25 24.31 4.06
C ASP A 213 10.27 24.04 2.53
N LEU A 214 11.39 23.54 2.01
CA LEU A 214 11.49 23.11 0.61
C LEU A 214 10.63 21.88 0.34
N ALA A 215 10.61 20.90 1.26
CA ALA A 215 9.76 19.72 1.14
C ALA A 215 8.28 20.10 1.00
N ILE A 216 7.78 20.99 1.86
CA ILE A 216 6.40 21.48 1.81
C ILE A 216 6.11 22.19 0.48
N ASP A 217 7.00 23.08 0.05
CA ASP A 217 6.81 23.86 -1.19
C ASP A 217 6.84 22.97 -2.44
N TRP A 218 7.71 21.96 -2.48
CA TRP A 218 7.79 21.02 -3.60
C TRP A 218 6.62 20.02 -3.61
N ALA A 219 6.20 19.53 -2.45
CA ALA A 219 5.01 18.68 -2.34
C ALA A 219 3.74 19.44 -2.77
N LYS A 220 3.67 20.75 -2.47
CA LYS A 220 2.60 21.62 -2.96
C LYS A 220 2.65 21.79 -4.48
N GLN A 221 3.82 21.99 -5.08
CA GLN A 221 3.94 22.06 -6.54
C GLN A 221 3.49 20.76 -7.21
N ALA A 222 3.87 19.60 -6.65
CA ALA A 222 3.40 18.29 -7.13
C ALA A 222 1.87 18.14 -6.98
N THR A 223 1.29 18.67 -5.90
CA THR A 223 -0.17 18.70 -5.68
C THR A 223 -0.89 19.57 -6.71
N ASP A 224 -0.29 20.71 -7.07
CA ASP A 224 -0.88 21.68 -8.00
C ASP A 224 -0.65 21.32 -9.47
N PHE A 225 0.16 20.29 -9.75
CA PHE A 225 0.58 19.88 -11.08
C PHE A 225 -0.59 19.59 -12.03
N ASP A 226 -1.48 18.67 -11.66
CA ASP A 226 -2.70 18.35 -12.41
C ASP A 226 -3.84 17.85 -11.50
N ARG A 227 -4.85 17.18 -12.07
CA ARG A 227 -5.93 16.50 -11.33
C ARG A 227 -5.80 14.97 -11.31
N GLY A 228 -4.71 14.43 -11.82
CA GLY A 228 -4.44 12.99 -11.90
C GLY A 228 -4.13 12.37 -10.54
N LEU A 229 -4.05 11.04 -10.53
CA LEU A 229 -3.81 10.26 -9.31
C LEU A 229 -2.44 10.55 -8.67
N GLN A 230 -1.42 10.93 -9.46
CA GLN A 230 -0.11 11.31 -8.93
C GLN A 230 -0.20 12.61 -8.12
N SER A 231 -0.88 13.64 -8.64
CA SER A 231 -1.12 14.89 -7.90
C SER A 231 -1.96 14.68 -6.65
N LEU A 232 -2.91 13.74 -6.66
CA LEU A 232 -3.67 13.36 -5.47
C LEU A 232 -2.79 12.69 -4.40
N LYS A 233 -1.87 11.80 -4.80
CA LYS A 233 -0.89 11.21 -3.88
C LYS A 233 0.03 12.29 -3.28
N ALA A 234 0.52 13.20 -4.11
CA ALA A 234 1.31 14.34 -3.66
C ALA A 234 0.52 15.24 -2.68
N ALA A 235 -0.78 15.42 -2.90
CA ALA A 235 -1.66 16.18 -2.01
C ALA A 235 -1.74 15.56 -0.61
N ASP A 236 -1.76 14.23 -0.54
CA ASP A 236 -1.75 13.52 0.74
C ASP A 236 -0.42 13.68 1.47
N TYR A 237 0.69 13.58 0.75
CA TYR A 237 2.03 13.80 1.30
C TYR A 237 2.20 15.26 1.79
N TRP A 238 1.84 16.24 0.96
CA TRP A 238 1.87 17.67 1.31
C TRP A 238 1.07 17.97 2.57
N CYS A 239 -0.16 17.45 2.67
CA CYS A 239 -0.96 17.64 3.89
C CYS A 239 -0.34 16.93 5.10
N GLY A 240 0.33 15.79 4.92
CA GLY A 240 1.07 15.11 5.98
C GLY A 240 2.20 15.97 6.54
N LEU A 241 3.04 16.54 5.65
CA LEU A 241 4.09 17.48 6.04
C LEU A 241 3.55 18.70 6.79
N LEU A 242 2.42 19.25 6.34
CA LEU A 242 1.76 20.36 7.06
C LEU A 242 1.20 19.93 8.42
N GLU A 243 0.60 18.75 8.53
CA GLU A 243 0.10 18.23 9.82
C GLU A 243 1.23 18.07 10.85
N GLU A 244 2.42 17.67 10.40
CA GLU A 244 3.59 17.47 11.26
C GLU A 244 4.30 18.78 11.61
N HIS A 245 4.62 19.60 10.61
CA HIS A 245 5.52 20.74 10.77
C HIS A 245 4.82 22.10 10.81
N ARG A 246 3.62 22.22 10.24
CA ARG A 246 2.85 23.48 10.16
C ARG A 246 1.35 23.26 10.41
N PRO A 247 0.95 22.72 11.57
CA PRO A 247 -0.42 22.24 11.80
C PRO A 247 -1.50 23.32 11.67
N THR A 248 -1.14 24.61 11.80
CA THR A 248 -2.03 25.75 11.58
C THR A 248 -2.49 25.90 10.13
N GLU A 249 -1.71 25.39 9.17
CA GLU A 249 -2.02 25.46 7.72
C GLU A 249 -2.75 24.19 7.23
N ALA A 250 -2.63 23.08 7.95
CA ALA A 250 -3.14 21.76 7.54
C ALA A 250 -4.65 21.73 7.25
N LEU A 251 -5.47 22.44 8.04
CA LEU A 251 -6.93 22.49 7.81
C LEU A 251 -7.27 23.12 6.45
N GLN A 252 -6.62 24.23 6.10
CA GLN A 252 -6.85 24.90 4.81
C GLN A 252 -6.33 24.07 3.63
N ALA A 253 -5.22 23.36 3.82
CA ALA A 253 -4.71 22.41 2.84
C ALA A 253 -5.71 21.27 2.59
N ARG A 254 -6.19 20.59 3.66
CA ARG A 254 -7.18 19.51 3.55
C ARG A 254 -8.49 19.97 2.91
N LEU A 255 -8.93 21.20 3.20
CA LEU A 255 -10.10 21.79 2.55
C LEU A 255 -9.87 22.00 1.04
N SER A 256 -8.70 22.50 0.66
CA SER A 256 -8.31 22.69 -0.74
C SER A 256 -8.27 21.36 -1.50
N VAL A 257 -7.70 20.31 -0.88
CA VAL A 257 -7.67 18.95 -1.44
C VAL A 257 -9.08 18.38 -1.61
N PHE A 258 -9.95 18.51 -0.60
CA PHE A 258 -11.34 18.06 -0.70
C PHE A 258 -12.08 18.74 -1.86
N ARG A 259 -11.94 20.06 -2.00
CA ARG A 259 -12.60 20.81 -3.09
C ARG A 259 -12.08 20.40 -4.48
N LYS A 260 -10.80 20.08 -4.60
CA LYS A 260 -10.18 19.66 -5.87
C LYS A 260 -10.52 18.20 -6.23
N TRP A 261 -10.57 17.31 -5.23
CA TRP A 261 -10.91 15.89 -5.37
C TRP A 261 -11.95 15.46 -4.32
N PRO A 262 -13.23 15.80 -4.52
CA PRO A 262 -14.28 15.44 -3.57
C PRO A 262 -14.50 13.93 -3.57
N SER A 263 -14.31 13.31 -2.41
CA SER A 263 -14.55 11.90 -2.16
C SER A 263 -14.80 11.67 -0.68
N SER A 264 -15.33 10.51 -0.32
CA SER A 264 -15.50 10.11 1.08
C SER A 264 -14.16 10.14 1.84
N THR A 265 -13.06 9.74 1.20
CA THR A 265 -11.70 9.75 1.77
C THR A 265 -11.17 11.16 2.03
N SER A 266 -11.26 12.06 1.05
CA SER A 266 -10.79 13.45 1.23
C SER A 266 -11.67 14.22 2.23
N ALA A 267 -12.98 13.94 2.26
CA ALA A 267 -13.89 14.47 3.27
C ALA A 267 -13.54 13.93 4.67
N ALA A 268 -13.20 12.65 4.82
CA ALA A 268 -12.80 12.06 6.09
C ALA A 268 -11.52 12.69 6.66
N ARG A 269 -10.55 12.98 5.79
CA ARG A 269 -9.31 13.67 6.16
C ARG A 269 -9.59 15.13 6.57
N LEU A 270 -10.45 15.84 5.82
CA LEU A 270 -10.90 17.18 6.21
C LEU A 270 -11.65 17.17 7.55
N HIS A 271 -12.55 16.21 7.78
CA HIS A 271 -13.26 16.05 9.05
C HIS A 271 -12.29 15.87 10.22
N LYS A 272 -11.27 15.00 10.06
CA LYS A 272 -10.22 14.80 11.06
C LYS A 272 -9.46 16.10 11.35
N ALA A 273 -9.03 16.83 10.32
CA ALA A 273 -8.29 18.08 10.48
C ALA A 273 -9.14 19.21 11.08
N ALA A 274 -10.44 19.26 10.77
CA ALA A 274 -11.33 20.28 11.28
C ALA A 274 -11.62 20.13 12.78
N GLY A 275 -11.69 18.88 13.30
CA GLY A 275 -11.97 18.62 14.71
C GLY A 275 -13.21 19.39 15.19
N ASN A 276 -13.04 20.25 16.19
CA ASN A 276 -14.13 21.07 16.74
C ASN A 276 -14.70 22.11 15.76
N ALA A 277 -13.95 22.48 14.71
CA ALA A 277 -14.43 23.39 13.67
C ALA A 277 -15.29 22.69 12.60
N TRP A 278 -15.44 21.35 12.65
CA TRP A 278 -16.23 20.59 11.69
C TRP A 278 -17.63 21.16 11.38
N PRO A 279 -18.42 21.64 12.36
CA PRO A 279 -19.75 22.21 12.07
C PRO A 279 -19.75 23.33 11.03
N VAL A 280 -18.64 24.07 10.86
CA VAL A 280 -18.50 25.15 9.86
C VAL A 280 -18.45 24.59 8.43
N TYR A 281 -17.87 23.40 8.25
CA TYR A 281 -17.63 22.80 6.94
C TYR A 281 -18.66 21.73 6.55
N ARG A 282 -19.45 21.25 7.52
CA ARG A 282 -20.36 20.12 7.35
C ARG A 282 -21.28 20.28 6.14
N ASP A 283 -21.95 21.41 6.02
CA ASP A 283 -22.97 21.62 4.99
C ASP A 283 -22.34 21.70 3.59
N GLU A 284 -21.19 22.38 3.47
CA GLU A 284 -20.42 22.43 2.22
C GLU A 284 -19.99 21.02 1.78
N VAL A 285 -19.45 20.22 2.71
CA VAL A 285 -18.97 18.86 2.41
C VAL A 285 -20.12 17.96 2.00
N VAL A 286 -21.22 17.96 2.75
CA VAL A 286 -22.40 17.14 2.43
C VAL A 286 -22.99 17.52 1.07
N ALA A 287 -23.14 18.82 0.80
CA ALA A 287 -23.66 19.30 -0.49
C ALA A 287 -22.73 18.93 -1.66
N THR A 288 -21.42 19.01 -1.45
CA THR A 288 -20.43 18.67 -2.48
C THR A 288 -20.41 17.17 -2.77
N LEU A 289 -20.45 16.33 -1.74
CA LEU A 289 -20.49 14.88 -1.88
C LEU A 289 -21.80 14.36 -2.50
N ALA A 290 -22.90 15.12 -2.44
CA ALA A 290 -24.16 14.72 -3.05
C ALA A 290 -24.07 14.44 -4.56
N ALA A 291 -23.07 15.00 -5.26
CA ALA A 291 -22.78 14.67 -6.65
C ALA A 291 -22.28 13.23 -6.87
N SER A 292 -21.79 12.57 -5.81
CA SER A 292 -21.40 11.15 -5.78
C SER A 292 -22.15 10.46 -4.63
N PRO A 293 -23.33 9.85 -4.89
CA PRO A 293 -24.14 9.20 -3.86
C PRO A 293 -23.37 8.16 -3.05
N ASN A 294 -22.44 7.44 -3.69
CA ASN A 294 -21.55 6.50 -3.03
C ASN A 294 -20.70 7.18 -1.94
N ASP A 295 -20.02 8.27 -2.30
CA ASP A 295 -19.15 8.97 -1.36
C ASP A 295 -19.93 9.66 -0.24
N ALA A 296 -21.08 10.26 -0.55
CA ALA A 296 -21.95 10.87 0.45
C ALA A 296 -22.40 9.87 1.51
N VAL A 297 -22.88 8.70 1.07
CA VAL A 297 -23.36 7.63 1.96
C VAL A 297 -22.21 7.03 2.76
N MET A 298 -21.09 6.71 2.12
CA MET A 298 -19.93 6.12 2.80
C MET A 298 -19.31 7.08 3.82
N PHE A 299 -19.23 8.38 3.50
CA PHE A 299 -18.76 9.39 4.45
C PHE A 299 -19.70 9.50 5.67
N ALA A 300 -21.01 9.58 5.45
CA ALA A 300 -21.98 9.64 6.54
C ALA A 300 -21.95 8.37 7.42
N LEU A 301 -21.81 7.20 6.81
CA LEU A 301 -21.78 5.92 7.51
C LEU A 301 -20.47 5.69 8.26
N LEU A 302 -19.32 5.83 7.57
CA LEU A 302 -18.03 5.41 8.08
C LEU A 302 -17.28 6.51 8.82
N THR A 303 -17.43 7.78 8.43
CA THR A 303 -16.74 8.89 9.10
C THR A 303 -17.63 9.53 10.15
N LEU A 304 -18.82 9.99 9.78
CA LEU A 304 -19.72 10.66 10.73
C LEU A 304 -20.35 9.67 11.73
N LYS A 305 -20.34 8.37 11.41
CA LYS A 305 -21.00 7.31 12.19
C LYS A 305 -22.49 7.59 12.40
N GLN A 306 -23.16 8.14 11.38
CA GLN A 306 -24.58 8.51 11.40
C GLN A 306 -25.36 7.60 10.44
N PRO A 307 -25.75 6.38 10.86
CA PRO A 307 -26.42 5.42 9.99
C PRO A 307 -27.79 5.92 9.49
N GLU A 308 -28.57 6.64 10.32
CA GLU A 308 -29.84 7.26 9.90
C GLU A 308 -29.67 8.33 8.83
N PHE A 309 -28.64 9.16 8.97
CA PHE A 309 -28.34 10.17 7.98
C PHE A 309 -27.86 9.54 6.66
N ALA A 310 -27.00 8.52 6.74
CA ALA A 310 -26.54 7.77 5.57
C ALA A 310 -27.71 7.05 4.86
N TRP A 311 -28.66 6.50 5.62
CA TRP A 311 -29.87 5.88 5.08
C TRP A 311 -30.74 6.87 4.31
N ASN A 312 -30.98 8.06 4.88
CA ASN A 312 -31.74 9.11 4.23
C ASN A 312 -31.03 9.66 2.98
N LEU A 313 -29.70 9.79 3.02
CA LEU A 313 -28.90 10.16 1.84
C LEU A 313 -29.02 9.12 0.73
N ALA A 314 -28.93 7.83 1.06
CA ALA A 314 -29.03 6.76 0.07
C ALA A 314 -30.36 6.80 -0.69
N HIS A 315 -31.46 7.09 -0.01
CA HIS A 315 -32.78 7.24 -0.64
C HIS A 315 -32.90 8.56 -1.42
N SER A 316 -32.55 9.68 -0.80
CA SER A 316 -32.71 11.01 -1.42
C SER A 316 -31.81 11.23 -2.64
N LEU A 317 -30.64 10.60 -2.68
CA LEU A 317 -29.70 10.65 -3.79
C LEU A 317 -29.85 9.49 -4.78
N ALA A 318 -30.87 8.63 -4.59
CA ALA A 318 -31.13 7.46 -5.42
C ALA A 318 -29.88 6.57 -5.62
N LEU A 319 -29.25 6.14 -4.52
CA LEU A 319 -28.07 5.28 -4.55
C LEU A 319 -28.36 3.98 -5.31
N ASP A 320 -27.52 3.67 -6.30
CA ASP A 320 -27.65 2.47 -7.14
C ASP A 320 -26.62 1.37 -6.79
N SER A 321 -25.54 1.71 -6.10
CA SER A 321 -24.44 0.76 -5.82
C SER A 321 -24.81 -0.28 -4.78
N ASP A 322 -24.93 -1.54 -5.19
CA ASP A 322 -25.15 -2.68 -4.30
C ASP A 322 -24.03 -2.88 -3.28
N HIS A 323 -22.78 -2.55 -3.66
CA HIS A 323 -21.66 -2.58 -2.72
C HIS A 323 -21.90 -1.62 -1.54
N THR A 324 -22.28 -0.37 -1.86
CA THR A 324 -22.55 0.66 -0.84
C THR A 324 -23.79 0.32 0.00
N TRP A 325 -24.85 -0.19 -0.63
CA TRP A 325 -26.03 -0.68 0.09
C TRP A 325 -25.69 -1.83 1.04
N SER A 326 -24.83 -2.76 0.61
CA SER A 326 -24.39 -3.89 1.43
C SER A 326 -23.61 -3.44 2.69
N GLU A 327 -22.86 -2.34 2.63
CA GLU A 327 -22.23 -1.76 3.81
C GLU A 327 -23.23 -0.97 4.68
N LEU A 328 -24.12 -0.21 4.05
CA LEU A 328 -25.13 0.60 4.76
C LEU A 328 -26.09 -0.26 5.58
N VAL A 329 -26.62 -1.36 5.04
CA VAL A 329 -27.56 -2.22 5.77
C VAL A 329 -26.95 -2.85 7.01
N LYS A 330 -25.64 -3.20 6.99
CA LYS A 330 -24.92 -3.71 8.18
C LYS A 330 -24.85 -2.68 9.29
N GLY A 331 -24.79 -1.39 8.95
CA GLY A 331 -24.82 -0.29 9.91
C GLY A 331 -26.24 0.01 10.40
N TYR A 332 -27.21 0.01 9.48
CA TYR A 332 -28.58 0.45 9.74
C TYR A 332 -29.47 -0.60 10.40
N GLU A 333 -29.15 -1.90 10.29
CA GLU A 333 -29.90 -2.98 10.96
C GLU A 333 -30.01 -2.82 12.48
N LYS A 334 -29.10 -2.05 13.11
CA LYS A 334 -29.11 -1.76 14.55
C LYS A 334 -30.11 -0.66 14.91
N VAL A 335 -30.49 0.16 13.94
CA VAL A 335 -31.47 1.22 14.07
C VAL A 335 -32.86 0.65 13.79
N ASP A 336 -33.02 0.04 12.61
CA ASP A 336 -34.27 -0.57 12.18
C ASP A 336 -34.00 -1.89 11.43
N PRO A 337 -34.13 -3.04 12.13
CA PRO A 337 -33.96 -4.37 11.54
C PRO A 337 -34.93 -4.70 10.41
N ILE A 338 -36.12 -4.08 10.40
CA ILE A 338 -37.19 -4.42 9.45
C ILE A 338 -37.03 -3.60 8.17
N ALA A 339 -36.68 -2.31 8.28
CA ALA A 339 -36.48 -1.43 7.13
C ALA A 339 -35.39 -1.91 6.16
N VAL A 340 -34.42 -2.71 6.63
CA VAL A 340 -33.34 -3.26 5.78
C VAL A 340 -33.75 -4.49 4.97
N LEU A 341 -34.89 -5.15 5.30
CA LEU A 341 -35.30 -6.40 4.65
C LEU A 341 -35.50 -6.26 3.13
N PRO A 342 -36.19 -5.22 2.60
CA PRO A 342 -36.35 -5.05 1.15
C PRO A 342 -35.02 -4.84 0.42
N ILE A 343 -34.05 -4.19 1.08
CA ILE A 343 -32.72 -3.99 0.50
C ILE A 343 -31.95 -5.32 0.48
N TYR A 344 -32.00 -6.12 1.54
CA TYR A 344 -31.41 -7.45 1.53
C TYR A 344 -32.03 -8.35 0.46
N GLN A 345 -33.34 -8.29 0.26
CA GLN A 345 -34.02 -9.01 -0.83
C GLN A 345 -33.44 -8.61 -2.19
N ARG A 346 -33.39 -7.30 -2.51
CA ARG A 346 -32.82 -6.80 -3.76
C ARG A 346 -31.37 -7.28 -3.95
N LEU A 347 -30.56 -7.21 -2.89
CA LEU A 347 -29.18 -7.69 -2.90
C LEU A 347 -29.07 -9.21 -3.08
N VAL A 348 -30.05 -10.00 -2.66
CA VAL A 348 -30.09 -11.44 -2.93
C VAL A 348 -30.45 -11.70 -4.38
N GLU A 349 -31.50 -11.05 -4.88
CA GLU A 349 -31.97 -11.19 -6.26
C GLU A 349 -30.87 -10.84 -7.26
N ASN A 350 -30.14 -9.75 -7.04
CA ASN A 350 -29.03 -9.33 -7.89
C ASN A 350 -27.86 -10.33 -7.89
N GLU A 351 -27.52 -10.95 -6.75
CA GLU A 351 -26.49 -12.01 -6.72
C GLU A 351 -26.93 -13.26 -7.49
N LEU A 352 -28.24 -13.55 -7.51
CA LEU A 352 -28.75 -14.74 -8.17
C LEU A 352 -28.91 -14.58 -9.69
N VAL A 353 -28.70 -13.38 -10.24
CA VAL A 353 -28.63 -13.15 -11.69
C VAL A 353 -27.52 -14.01 -12.30
N GLU A 354 -26.32 -13.97 -11.72
CA GLU A 354 -25.17 -14.74 -12.20
C GLU A 354 -25.08 -16.11 -11.52
N ALA A 355 -24.86 -17.15 -12.31
CA ALA A 355 -24.70 -18.50 -11.79
C ALA A 355 -23.28 -18.71 -11.27
N GLY A 356 -23.11 -18.86 -9.96
CA GLY A 356 -21.80 -19.10 -9.39
C GLY A 356 -21.84 -19.55 -7.94
N ALA A 357 -20.89 -20.41 -7.59
CA ALA A 357 -20.69 -20.91 -6.23
C ALA A 357 -20.68 -19.81 -5.17
N HIS A 358 -19.90 -18.78 -5.46
CA HIS A 358 -19.67 -17.63 -4.58
C HIS A 358 -20.96 -16.82 -4.38
N HIS A 359 -21.66 -16.51 -5.47
CA HIS A 359 -22.95 -15.79 -5.42
C HIS A 359 -24.01 -16.55 -4.63
N TYR A 360 -24.10 -17.87 -4.80
CA TYR A 360 -25.05 -18.70 -4.04
C TYR A 360 -24.76 -18.70 -2.53
N GLN A 361 -23.48 -18.75 -2.16
CA GLN A 361 -23.07 -18.65 -0.75
C GLN A 361 -23.41 -17.29 -0.15
N LEU A 362 -23.20 -16.21 -0.92
CA LEU A 362 -23.50 -14.86 -0.46
C LEU A 362 -25.01 -14.64 -0.32
N ALA A 363 -25.82 -15.11 -1.29
CA ALA A 363 -27.27 -15.10 -1.23
C ALA A 363 -27.80 -15.87 -0.01
N ALA A 364 -27.32 -17.10 0.21
CA ALA A 364 -27.72 -17.90 1.37
C ALA A 364 -27.41 -17.21 2.71
N ARG A 365 -26.23 -16.57 2.82
CA ARG A 365 -25.86 -15.78 4.01
C ARG A 365 -26.78 -14.59 4.24
N ARG A 366 -27.13 -13.85 3.17
CA ARG A 366 -28.04 -12.70 3.24
C ARG A 366 -29.46 -13.13 3.63
N LEU A 367 -29.98 -14.23 3.07
CA LEU A 367 -31.30 -14.78 3.45
C LEU A 367 -31.33 -15.27 4.90
N ALA A 368 -30.30 -15.97 5.36
CA ALA A 368 -30.19 -16.37 6.77
C ALA A 368 -30.18 -15.15 7.70
N LYS A 369 -29.53 -14.07 7.28
CA LYS A 369 -29.53 -12.80 8.00
C LYS A 369 -30.92 -12.14 8.01
N MET A 370 -31.62 -12.11 6.88
CA MET A 370 -33.01 -11.61 6.81
C MET A 370 -33.92 -12.36 7.78
N ARG A 371 -33.87 -13.69 7.79
CA ARG A 371 -34.67 -14.51 8.74
C ARG A 371 -34.39 -14.13 10.18
N LYS A 372 -33.10 -13.93 10.52
CA LYS A 372 -32.70 -13.51 11.87
C LYS A 372 -33.25 -12.12 12.24
N LEU A 373 -33.25 -11.18 11.31
CA LEU A 373 -33.74 -9.81 11.55
C LEU A 373 -35.28 -9.77 11.64
N ALA A 374 -35.97 -10.58 10.84
CA ALA A 374 -37.43 -10.67 10.84
C ALA A 374 -38.00 -11.53 11.99
N ALA A 375 -37.16 -12.30 12.70
CA ALA A 375 -37.59 -13.21 13.75
C ALA A 375 -38.40 -12.49 14.85
N GLY A 376 -39.62 -12.98 15.09
CA GLY A 376 -40.53 -12.39 16.08
C GLY A 376 -41.33 -11.18 15.59
N SER A 377 -41.20 -10.81 14.31
CA SER A 377 -42.03 -9.79 13.64
C SER A 377 -43.06 -10.43 12.69
N GLU A 378 -44.00 -9.63 12.21
CA GLU A 378 -44.97 -10.05 11.18
C GLU A 378 -44.30 -10.41 9.83
N HIS A 379 -43.11 -9.87 9.55
CA HIS A 379 -42.34 -10.13 8.34
C HIS A 379 -41.62 -11.49 8.34
N ALA A 380 -41.63 -12.24 9.46
CA ALA A 380 -40.99 -13.55 9.51
C ALA A 380 -41.56 -14.53 8.46
N VAL A 381 -42.89 -14.47 8.27
CA VAL A 381 -43.58 -15.32 7.29
C VAL A 381 -43.22 -14.89 5.86
N GLU A 382 -43.21 -13.59 5.58
CA GLU A 382 -42.87 -13.04 4.26
C GLU A 382 -41.44 -13.43 3.84
N VAL A 383 -40.48 -13.42 4.76
CA VAL A 383 -39.10 -13.84 4.46
C VAL A 383 -39.02 -15.35 4.16
N ASP A 384 -39.76 -16.19 4.89
CA ASP A 384 -39.78 -17.63 4.62
C ASP A 384 -40.50 -17.94 3.29
N GLU A 385 -41.54 -17.18 2.93
CA GLU A 385 -42.22 -17.26 1.62
C GLU A 385 -41.29 -16.85 0.47
N LEU A 386 -40.55 -15.74 0.61
CA LEU A 386 -39.54 -15.31 -0.37
C LEU A 386 -38.49 -16.41 -0.61
N ILE A 387 -38.02 -17.07 0.44
CA ILE A 387 -37.05 -18.16 0.32
C ILE A 387 -37.66 -19.32 -0.48
N ALA A 388 -38.90 -19.71 -0.19
CA ALA A 388 -39.60 -20.77 -0.92
C ALA A 388 -39.78 -20.41 -2.40
N GLU A 389 -40.12 -19.15 -2.72
CA GLU A 389 -40.22 -18.65 -4.09
C GLU A 389 -38.87 -18.72 -4.83
N LEU A 390 -37.79 -18.27 -4.19
CA LEU A 390 -36.44 -18.34 -4.76
C LEU A 390 -36.01 -19.79 -5.00
N ARG A 391 -36.36 -20.72 -4.10
CA ARG A 391 -36.12 -22.16 -4.30
C ARG A 391 -36.83 -22.70 -5.53
N GLU A 392 -38.12 -22.41 -5.70
CA GLU A 392 -38.89 -22.90 -6.85
C GLU A 392 -38.39 -22.27 -8.15
N THR A 393 -38.20 -20.95 -8.18
CA THR A 393 -37.67 -20.20 -9.33
C THR A 393 -36.32 -20.76 -9.79
N HIS A 394 -35.46 -21.13 -8.85
CA HIS A 394 -34.12 -21.66 -9.11
C HIS A 394 -33.98 -23.17 -8.86
N ARG A 395 -35.07 -23.96 -8.94
CA ARG A 395 -35.06 -25.42 -8.67
C ARG A 395 -34.06 -26.22 -9.51
N ARG A 396 -33.69 -25.71 -10.69
CA ARG A 396 -32.72 -26.33 -11.62
C ARG A 396 -31.25 -26.02 -11.29
N ARG A 397 -30.97 -25.31 -10.18
CA ARG A 397 -29.61 -24.96 -9.73
C ARG A 397 -29.26 -25.79 -8.48
N PRO A 398 -28.79 -27.05 -8.61
CA PRO A 398 -28.61 -27.95 -7.47
C PRO A 398 -27.60 -27.42 -6.44
N ARG A 399 -26.56 -26.71 -6.89
CA ARG A 399 -25.59 -26.08 -5.99
C ARG A 399 -26.20 -24.97 -5.13
N LEU A 400 -27.16 -24.21 -5.66
CA LEU A 400 -27.87 -23.18 -4.88
C LEU A 400 -28.72 -23.83 -3.79
N GLN A 401 -29.46 -24.90 -4.14
CA GLN A 401 -30.27 -25.65 -3.18
C GLN A 401 -29.41 -26.18 -2.03
N GLN A 402 -28.24 -26.75 -2.34
CA GLN A 402 -27.29 -27.21 -1.32
C GLN A 402 -26.81 -26.10 -0.39
N GLU A 403 -26.55 -24.89 -0.90
CA GLU A 403 -26.15 -23.77 -0.04
C GLU A 403 -27.32 -23.27 0.83
N PHE A 404 -28.55 -23.30 0.33
CA PHE A 404 -29.75 -22.96 1.12
C PHE A 404 -30.01 -24.00 2.22
N ASP A 405 -29.86 -25.29 1.91
CA ASP A 405 -29.98 -26.38 2.88
C ASP A 405 -28.90 -26.27 3.95
N ARG A 406 -27.65 -25.99 3.55
CA ARG A 406 -26.54 -25.76 4.49
C ARG A 406 -26.79 -24.56 5.42
N ALA A 407 -27.45 -23.53 4.91
CA ALA A 407 -27.83 -22.35 5.70
C ALA A 407 -29.11 -22.54 6.53
N GLY A 408 -29.77 -23.71 6.46
CA GLY A 408 -31.00 -24.00 7.22
C GLY A 408 -32.21 -23.17 6.78
N LEU A 409 -32.24 -22.78 5.49
CA LEU A 409 -33.34 -22.01 4.91
C LEU A 409 -34.51 -22.94 4.53
N PRO A 410 -35.76 -22.58 4.83
CA PRO A 410 -36.93 -23.42 4.57
C PRO A 410 -37.16 -23.70 3.08
#